data_AF-A0A6A4WK47-F1
#
_entry.id   AF-A0A6A4WK47-F1
#
_cell.length_a   1.000
_cell.length_b   1.000
_cell.length_c   1.000
_cell.angle_alpha   90.00
_cell.angle_beta   90.00
_cell.angle_gamma   90.00
#
_symmetry.space_group_name_H-M   'P 1'
#
loop_
_entity.id
_entity.type
_entity.pdbx_description
1 polymer ?
#
loop_
_entity_poly.entity_id
_entity_poly.type
_entity_poly.pdbx_seq_one_letter_code
_entity_poly.pdbx_strand_id
1 'polypeptide(L)'
;MPVTLNGPFRSSISHPRSLRFFISILEYVGASRRPGRCFAIYTFLFYIIIILNSSWSVMEQFKQGRVLVEVEGRHWVDAATSSSCFGVLQALQIATLLITMVSGRRKFANMMARLLEVLQEQKRIRQKLGKEQEGGNYPARWVVGAMLFPLPVSVFIYFVAVIFDPPSMTVPYFVMFLRNCLVTVFSCCFLLMPLKFFLACHLLGVCLDTYTAALKNMSDAANNQEEETQRIKLMRQQEAQKLTPMMTQREIQRKTQLEVQRMVQRLTSFQSRLSDCLTLLMAAMPSELLVTLLFGVVTMVTLCVLLVSSLLTSLPLQLQAGLWAAGCLTTITVLVPCEATQLLVQRLEKCRDLLMMLERQQMMMLERRQPAIVRDIALMGEAAARDLEVVGDLGLLRLRRSTVLNIVSTIITYVIVILQFWMPE
;
A
#
# COMPACT_ATOMS: atom_id res chain seq x y z
N MET A 1 26.71 -4.92 8.24
CA MET A 1 27.28 -4.32 7.01
C MET A 1 26.13 -3.80 6.14
N PRO A 2 26.16 -2.55 5.65
CA PRO A 2 25.12 -2.05 4.76
C PRO A 2 25.24 -2.77 3.41
N VAL A 3 24.19 -3.51 3.02
CA VAL A 3 24.07 -4.05 1.66
C VAL A 3 23.98 -2.86 0.71
N THR A 4 25.10 -2.51 0.08
CA THR A 4 25.13 -1.48 -0.94
C THR A 4 24.44 -2.02 -2.19
N LEU A 5 23.26 -1.49 -2.52
CA LEU A 5 22.52 -1.72 -3.77
C LEU A 5 23.27 -1.27 -5.05
N ASN A 6 24.58 -1.01 -4.95
CA ASN A 6 25.47 -0.68 -6.08
C ASN A 6 26.13 -1.91 -6.72
N GLY A 7 25.83 -3.12 -6.25
CA GLY A 7 26.18 -4.36 -6.95
C GLY A 7 25.38 -4.55 -8.26
N PRO A 8 25.72 -5.56 -9.09
CA PRO A 8 25.22 -5.80 -10.46
C PRO A 8 23.70 -6.08 -10.60
N PHE A 9 22.88 -5.66 -9.65
CA PHE A 9 21.42 -5.73 -9.70
C PHE A 9 20.76 -4.76 -10.70
N ARG A 10 21.52 -3.81 -11.28
CA ARG A 10 20.97 -2.81 -12.21
C ARG A 10 20.81 -3.29 -13.66
N SER A 11 21.45 -4.39 -14.08
CA SER A 11 21.62 -4.69 -15.52
C SER A 11 20.79 -5.85 -16.11
N SER A 12 20.09 -6.69 -15.33
CA SER A 12 19.49 -7.92 -15.91
C SER A 12 17.97 -8.08 -15.74
N ILE A 13 17.29 -7.20 -15.00
CA ILE A 13 15.88 -7.42 -14.68
C ILE A 13 15.04 -6.28 -15.24
N SER A 14 14.37 -6.56 -16.36
CA SER A 14 13.36 -5.70 -16.98
C SER A 14 12.10 -5.62 -16.11
N HIS A 15 12.21 -5.01 -14.92
CA HIS A 15 11.02 -4.57 -14.20
C HIS A 15 10.19 -3.66 -15.13
N PRO A 16 8.85 -3.70 -15.05
CA PRO A 16 8.00 -2.80 -15.83
C PRO A 16 8.49 -1.36 -15.62
N ARG A 17 8.64 -0.61 -16.72
CA ARG A 17 9.21 0.75 -16.71
C ARG A 17 8.59 1.66 -15.63
N SER A 18 7.31 1.47 -15.35
CA SER A 18 6.56 2.17 -14.29
C SER A 18 7.05 1.90 -12.87
N LEU A 19 7.40 0.67 -12.52
CA LEU A 19 7.89 0.36 -11.17
C LEU A 19 9.24 1.04 -10.94
N ARG A 20 10.12 1.00 -11.95
CA ARG A 20 11.41 1.71 -11.92
C ARG A 20 11.22 3.22 -11.80
N PHE A 21 10.27 3.76 -12.56
CA PHE A 21 9.93 5.19 -12.49
C PHE A 21 9.43 5.57 -11.10
N PHE A 22 8.49 4.81 -10.53
CA PHE A 22 7.94 5.09 -9.20
C PHE A 22 8.97 4.95 -8.07
N ILE A 23 9.79 3.89 -8.09
CA ILE A 23 10.92 3.75 -7.16
C ILE A 23 11.88 4.93 -7.31
N SER A 24 12.15 5.37 -8.54
CA SER A 24 12.99 6.54 -8.78
C SER A 24 12.37 7.80 -8.19
N ILE A 25 11.06 8.01 -8.30
CA ILE A 25 10.36 9.14 -7.65
C ILE A 25 10.51 9.08 -6.13
N LEU A 26 10.27 7.92 -5.52
CA LEU A 26 10.43 7.75 -4.07
C LEU A 26 11.88 8.01 -3.62
N GLU A 27 12.86 7.64 -4.44
CA GLU A 27 14.25 8.01 -4.23
C GLU A 27 14.46 9.52 -4.41
N TYR A 28 14.00 10.15 -5.48
CA TYR A 28 14.19 11.59 -5.69
C TYR A 28 13.59 12.44 -4.57
N VAL A 29 12.41 12.06 -4.05
CA VAL A 29 11.77 12.73 -2.90
C VAL A 29 12.40 12.36 -1.56
N GLY A 30 13.36 11.43 -1.54
CA GLY A 30 14.02 10.96 -0.33
C GLY A 30 13.10 10.16 0.60
N ALA A 31 11.96 9.67 0.10
CA ALA A 31 11.09 8.75 0.83
C ALA A 31 11.68 7.33 0.90
N SER A 32 12.62 7.00 0.02
CA SER A 32 13.45 5.79 0.06
C SER A 32 14.94 6.14 0.15
N ARG A 33 15.74 5.27 0.79
CA ARG A 33 17.17 5.49 0.98
C ARG A 33 17.95 5.05 -0.27
N ARG A 34 18.65 5.97 -0.93
CA ARG A 34 19.80 5.62 -1.77
C ARG A 34 21.09 5.52 -0.94
N PRO A 35 21.99 4.58 -1.27
CA PRO A 35 23.34 4.58 -0.71
C PRO A 35 24.11 5.83 -1.19
N GLY A 36 24.82 6.51 -0.27
CA GLY A 36 25.66 7.67 -0.57
C GLY A 36 25.50 8.83 0.42
N ARG A 37 26.61 9.46 0.82
CA ARG A 37 26.60 10.62 1.73
C ARG A 37 25.98 11.85 1.09
N CYS A 38 26.30 12.13 -0.19
CA CYS A 38 25.76 13.29 -0.91
C CYS A 38 24.24 13.27 -1.00
N PHE A 39 23.66 12.11 -1.28
CA PHE A 39 22.20 11.95 -1.33
C PHE A 39 21.55 12.14 0.04
N ALA A 40 22.19 11.69 1.12
CA ALA A 40 21.69 11.93 2.47
C ALA A 40 21.66 13.43 2.82
N ILE A 41 22.70 14.19 2.43
CA ILE A 41 22.76 15.65 2.57
C ILE A 41 21.68 16.33 1.74
N TYR A 42 21.52 15.94 0.46
CA TYR A 42 20.46 16.44 -0.40
C TYR A 42 19.07 16.23 0.22
N THR A 43 18.76 15.00 0.65
CA THR A 43 17.47 14.73 1.30
C THR A 43 17.30 15.61 2.55
N PHE A 44 18.32 15.72 3.39
CA PHE A 44 18.23 16.53 4.60
C PHE A 44 17.93 18.01 4.30
N LEU A 45 18.66 18.61 3.35
CA LEU A 45 18.43 19.99 2.92
C LEU A 45 17.04 20.17 2.28
N PHE A 46 16.63 19.22 1.44
CA PHE A 46 15.31 19.23 0.82
C PHE A 46 14.17 19.23 1.84
N TYR A 47 14.22 18.33 2.83
CA TYR A 47 13.22 18.29 3.89
C TYR A 47 13.27 19.54 4.79
N ILE A 48 14.46 20.10 5.09
CA ILE A 48 14.56 21.35 5.85
C ILE A 48 13.85 22.50 5.14
N ILE A 49 14.12 22.70 3.84
CA ILE A 49 13.49 23.78 3.07
C ILE A 49 11.96 23.64 3.10
N ILE A 50 11.47 22.43 2.87
CA ILE A 50 10.05 22.11 2.88
C ILE A 50 9.42 22.33 4.26
N ILE A 51 10.08 21.88 5.33
CA ILE A 51 9.60 22.01 6.71
C ILE A 51 9.59 23.47 7.14
N LEU A 52 10.63 24.24 6.83
CA LEU A 52 10.69 25.68 7.15
C LEU A 52 9.58 26.45 6.44
N ASN A 53 9.39 26.22 5.14
CA ASN A 53 8.30 26.84 4.38
C ASN A 53 6.92 26.45 4.94
N SER A 54 6.74 25.19 5.30
CA SER A 54 5.48 24.71 5.87
C SER A 54 5.24 25.23 7.28
N SER A 55 6.29 25.38 8.09
CA SER A 55 6.21 25.94 9.44
C SER A 55 5.83 27.42 9.42
N TRP A 56 6.34 28.17 8.43
CA TRP A 56 5.89 29.53 8.16
C TRP A 56 4.38 29.57 7.85
N SER A 57 3.91 28.65 7.00
CA SER A 57 2.48 28.53 6.67
C SER A 57 1.62 28.18 7.90
N VAL A 58 2.08 27.29 8.77
CA VAL A 58 1.40 26.97 10.04
C VAL A 58 1.28 28.23 10.91
N MET A 59 2.36 29.00 11.04
CA MET A 59 2.37 30.23 11.82
C MET A 59 1.41 31.29 11.25
N GLU A 60 1.37 31.46 9.92
CA GLU A 60 0.40 32.35 9.27
C GLU A 60 -1.04 31.90 9.52
N GLN A 61 -1.33 30.62 9.35
CA GLN A 61 -2.67 30.06 9.59
C GLN A 61 -3.09 30.21 11.06
N PHE A 62 -2.18 29.99 12.00
CA PHE A 62 -2.44 30.20 13.41
C PHE A 62 -2.74 31.68 13.72
N LYS A 63 -1.94 32.62 13.18
CA LYS A 63 -2.18 34.05 13.33
C LYS A 63 -3.53 34.45 12.72
N GLN A 64 -3.85 33.96 11.53
CA GLN A 64 -5.12 34.22 10.88
C GLN A 64 -6.30 33.72 11.72
N GLY A 65 -6.24 32.48 12.22
CA GLY A 65 -7.26 31.93 13.11
C GLY A 65 -7.44 32.77 14.38
N ARG A 66 -6.34 33.24 15.00
CA ARG A 66 -6.43 34.14 16.16
C ARG A 66 -7.07 35.48 15.83
N VAL A 67 -6.72 36.10 14.71
CA VAL A 67 -7.33 37.37 14.29
C VAL A 67 -8.84 37.21 14.08
N LEU A 68 -9.27 36.12 13.45
CA LEU A 68 -10.70 35.85 13.22
C LEU A 68 -11.49 35.68 14.53
N VAL A 69 -10.90 35.06 15.55
CA VAL A 69 -11.55 34.88 16.87
C VAL A 69 -11.48 36.14 17.71
N GLU A 70 -10.29 36.71 17.89
CA GLU A 70 -10.04 37.78 18.86
C GLU A 70 -10.43 39.16 18.34
N VAL A 71 -10.22 39.42 17.05
CA VAL A 71 -10.44 40.76 16.45
C VAL A 71 -11.79 40.84 15.76
N GLU A 72 -12.13 39.83 14.95
CA GLU A 72 -13.40 39.83 14.21
C GLU A 72 -14.57 39.25 15.02
N GLY A 73 -14.30 38.62 16.17
CA GLY A 73 -15.34 38.03 17.02
C GLY A 73 -16.09 36.87 16.37
N ARG A 74 -15.51 36.21 15.34
CA ARG A 74 -16.15 35.07 14.68
C ARG A 74 -16.21 33.88 15.61
N HIS A 75 -17.22 33.05 15.40
CA HIS A 75 -17.35 31.79 16.12
C HIS A 75 -16.11 30.91 15.89
N TRP A 76 -15.65 30.21 16.94
CA TRP A 76 -14.39 29.47 16.92
C TRP A 76 -14.33 28.39 15.82
N VAL A 77 -15.47 27.80 15.46
CA VAL A 77 -15.57 26.79 14.39
C VAL A 77 -15.29 27.41 13.02
N ASP A 78 -15.82 28.61 12.74
CA ASP A 78 -15.61 29.31 11.47
C ASP A 78 -14.17 29.79 11.33
N ALA A 79 -13.58 30.24 12.44
CA ALA A 79 -12.17 30.56 12.49
C ALA A 79 -11.31 29.30 12.28
N ALA A 80 -11.70 28.16 12.86
CA ALA A 80 -10.98 26.90 12.67
C ALA A 80 -11.05 26.42 11.22
N THR A 81 -12.21 26.41 10.58
CA THR A 81 -12.35 25.92 9.18
C THR A 81 -11.61 26.81 8.19
N SER A 82 -11.69 28.13 8.35
CA SER A 82 -11.02 29.08 7.46
C SER A 82 -9.49 29.11 7.65
N SER A 83 -8.98 28.77 8.84
CA SER A 83 -7.54 28.70 9.15
C SER A 83 -6.94 27.29 9.06
N SER A 84 -7.62 26.33 8.41
CA SER A 84 -7.15 24.92 8.33
C SER A 84 -6.88 24.28 9.71
N CYS A 85 -7.84 24.49 10.62
CA CYS A 85 -7.79 24.17 12.05
C CYS A 85 -6.58 24.82 12.75
N PHE A 86 -6.40 26.14 12.61
CA PHE A 86 -5.27 26.87 13.19
C PHE A 86 -3.90 26.30 12.77
N GLY A 87 -3.81 25.79 11.54
CA GLY A 87 -2.61 25.17 10.98
C GLY A 87 -2.31 23.73 11.46
N VAL A 88 -3.21 23.10 12.23
CA VAL A 88 -3.05 21.70 12.68
C VAL A 88 -2.93 20.74 11.49
N LEU A 89 -3.69 20.94 10.41
CA LEU A 89 -3.61 20.10 9.21
C LEU A 89 -2.21 20.10 8.60
N GLN A 90 -1.61 21.28 8.44
CA GLN A 90 -0.27 21.43 7.91
C GLN A 90 0.78 20.86 8.88
N ALA A 91 0.58 21.04 10.19
CA ALA A 91 1.46 20.48 11.22
C ALA A 91 1.50 18.94 11.20
N LEU A 92 0.35 18.27 10.97
CA LEU A 92 0.29 16.81 10.82
C LEU A 92 1.05 16.32 9.58
N GLN A 93 0.99 17.06 8.46
CA GLN A 93 1.80 16.75 7.28
C GLN A 93 3.30 16.90 7.58
N ILE A 94 3.71 17.96 8.28
CA ILE A 94 5.11 18.16 8.72
C ILE A 94 5.56 17.00 9.61
N ALA A 95 4.75 16.63 10.60
CA ALA A 95 5.04 15.51 11.50
C ALA A 95 5.24 14.19 10.72
N THR A 96 4.40 13.94 9.71
CA THR A 96 4.51 12.75 8.86
C THR A 96 5.83 12.74 8.06
N LEU A 97 6.23 13.88 7.49
CA LEU A 97 7.50 14.00 6.77
C LEU A 97 8.71 13.86 7.71
N LEU A 98 8.64 14.41 8.92
CA LEU A 98 9.68 14.25 9.95
C LEU A 98 9.85 12.77 10.35
N ILE A 99 8.76 12.06 10.63
CA ILE A 99 8.77 10.62 10.94
C ILE A 99 9.41 9.83 9.78
N THR A 100 9.05 10.20 8.54
CA THR A 100 9.61 9.60 7.33
C THR A 100 11.12 9.84 7.22
N MET A 101 11.57 11.06 7.49
CA MET A 101 12.98 11.44 7.43
C MET A 101 13.81 10.69 8.47
N VAL A 102 13.33 10.63 9.71
CA VAL A 102 14.06 10.07 10.86
C VAL A 102 14.13 8.55 10.80
N SER A 103 13.00 7.88 10.60
CA SER A 103 12.89 6.43 10.77
C SER A 103 12.40 5.71 9.52
N GLY A 104 11.38 6.26 8.87
CA GLY A 104 10.66 5.65 7.77
C GLY A 104 11.52 5.25 6.59
N ARG A 105 12.34 6.19 6.11
CA ARG A 105 13.22 6.01 4.95
C ARG A 105 14.13 4.79 5.06
N ARG A 106 14.68 4.53 6.25
CA ARG A 106 15.58 3.39 6.48
C ARG A 106 14.80 2.07 6.55
N LYS A 107 13.69 2.06 7.30
CA LYS A 107 12.85 0.87 7.47
C LYS A 107 12.24 0.44 6.13
N PHE A 108 11.68 1.39 5.37
CA PHE A 108 11.08 1.13 4.07
C PHE A 108 12.10 0.65 3.03
N ALA A 109 13.30 1.26 2.98
CA ALA A 109 14.35 0.81 2.07
C ALA A 109 14.80 -0.63 2.34
N ASN A 110 14.93 -1.01 3.62
CA ASN A 110 15.28 -2.38 4.02
C ASN A 110 14.18 -3.38 3.62
N MET A 111 12.91 -3.03 3.87
CA MET A 111 11.77 -3.85 3.47
C MET A 111 11.70 -4.00 1.95
N MET A 112 11.88 -2.91 1.20
CA MET A 112 11.84 -2.92 -0.26
C MET A 112 12.97 -3.75 -0.87
N ALA A 113 14.18 -3.71 -0.28
CA ALA A 113 15.29 -4.56 -0.72
C ALA A 113 14.93 -6.05 -0.61
N ARG A 114 14.37 -6.48 0.53
CA ARG A 114 13.91 -7.87 0.72
C ARG A 114 12.76 -8.23 -0.22
N LEU A 115 11.81 -7.31 -0.40
CA LEU A 115 10.67 -7.52 -1.31
C LEU A 115 11.14 -7.70 -2.77
N LEU A 116 12.16 -6.95 -3.20
CA LEU A 116 12.77 -7.12 -4.52
C LEU A 116 13.46 -8.49 -4.67
N GLU A 117 14.10 -9.01 -3.61
CA GLU A 117 14.66 -10.37 -3.62
C GLU A 117 13.55 -11.43 -3.77
N VAL A 118 12.44 -11.28 -3.04
CA VAL A 118 11.26 -12.17 -3.17
C VAL A 118 10.65 -12.08 -4.57
N LEU A 119 10.55 -10.88 -5.16
CA LEU A 119 10.07 -10.71 -6.54
C LEU A 119 10.98 -11.40 -7.57
N GLN A 120 12.28 -11.47 -7.34
CA GLN A 120 13.19 -12.20 -8.22
C GLN A 120 12.97 -13.71 -8.11
N GLU A 121 12.77 -14.21 -6.89
CA GLU A 121 12.43 -15.61 -6.66
C GLU A 121 11.08 -15.97 -7.27
N GLN A 122 10.09 -15.10 -7.14
CA GLN A 122 8.79 -15.19 -7.80
C GLN A 122 8.93 -15.36 -9.32
N LYS A 123 9.81 -14.57 -9.97
CA LYS A 123 10.08 -14.70 -11.41
C LYS A 123 10.64 -16.08 -11.77
N ARG A 124 11.56 -16.62 -10.95
CA ARG A 124 12.15 -17.96 -11.16
C ARG A 124 11.10 -19.07 -11.00
N ILE A 125 10.21 -18.96 -10.01
CA ILE A 125 9.10 -19.91 -9.80
C ILE A 125 8.15 -19.85 -10.98
N ARG A 126 7.78 -18.63 -11.43
CA ARG A 126 6.89 -18.43 -12.56
C ARG A 126 7.43 -19.01 -13.87
N GLN A 127 8.72 -18.83 -14.14
CA GLN A 127 9.39 -19.43 -15.31
C GLN A 127 9.28 -20.96 -15.30
N LYS A 128 9.43 -21.59 -14.12
CA LYS A 128 9.28 -23.05 -13.98
C LYS A 128 7.86 -23.55 -14.16
N LEU A 129 6.86 -22.74 -13.84
CA LEU A 129 5.45 -23.09 -14.00
C LEU A 129 4.98 -23.03 -15.47
N GLY A 130 5.85 -22.65 -16.42
CA GLY A 130 5.53 -22.59 -17.85
C GLY A 130 4.43 -21.57 -18.20
N LYS A 131 3.95 -20.79 -17.23
CA LYS A 131 2.92 -19.77 -17.44
C LYS A 131 3.58 -18.47 -17.88
N GLU A 132 3.71 -18.32 -19.20
CA GLU A 132 3.76 -16.99 -19.86
C GLU A 132 2.38 -16.33 -19.73
N GLN A 133 1.95 -16.05 -18.50
CA GLN A 133 0.83 -15.12 -18.36
C GLN A 133 1.36 -13.76 -18.83
N GLU A 134 0.77 -13.24 -19.91
CA GLU A 134 0.89 -11.86 -20.36
C GLU A 134 0.91 -10.97 -19.12
N GLY A 135 1.99 -10.19 -18.99
CA GLY A 135 2.33 -9.50 -17.75
C GLY A 135 1.10 -8.81 -17.18
N GLY A 136 0.56 -9.39 -16.10
CA GLY A 136 -0.73 -9.00 -15.54
C GLY A 136 -0.86 -7.51 -15.57
N ASN A 137 -1.85 -7.03 -16.34
CA ASN A 137 -2.08 -5.64 -16.63
C ASN A 137 -1.94 -4.88 -15.32
N TYR A 138 -0.86 -4.11 -15.12
CA TYR A 138 -0.54 -3.54 -13.81
C TYR A 138 -1.44 -2.31 -13.62
N PRO A 139 -2.62 -2.40 -12.95
CA PRO A 139 -3.44 -1.22 -12.72
C PRO A 139 -2.69 -0.16 -11.93
N ALA A 140 -1.60 -0.54 -11.25
CA ALA A 140 -0.69 0.36 -10.55
C ALA A 140 -0.23 1.57 -11.39
N ARG A 141 -0.11 1.46 -12.73
CA ARG A 141 0.22 2.62 -13.58
C ARG A 141 -0.89 3.67 -13.58
N TRP A 142 -2.11 3.22 -13.84
CA TRP A 142 -3.29 4.09 -13.87
C TRP A 142 -3.63 4.59 -12.49
N VAL A 143 -3.47 3.76 -11.46
CA VAL A 143 -3.75 4.12 -10.07
C VAL A 143 -2.76 5.18 -9.58
N VAL A 144 -1.46 5.01 -9.81
CA VAL A 144 -0.44 6.01 -9.41
C VAL A 144 -0.59 7.30 -10.24
N GLY A 145 -0.83 7.18 -11.55
CA GLY A 145 -1.08 8.33 -12.41
C GLY A 145 -2.33 9.11 -11.98
N ALA A 146 -3.45 8.41 -11.79
CA ALA A 146 -4.72 9.00 -11.35
C ALA A 146 -4.67 9.55 -9.92
N MET A 147 -3.81 9.04 -9.05
CA MET A 147 -3.63 9.57 -7.70
C MET A 147 -2.69 10.78 -7.64
N LEU A 148 -1.73 10.89 -8.57
CA LEU A 148 -0.82 12.04 -8.65
C LEU A 148 -1.34 13.17 -9.54
N PHE A 149 -2.28 12.89 -10.46
CA PHE A 149 -2.86 13.87 -11.39
C PHE A 149 -3.71 15.00 -10.75
N PRO A 150 -4.49 14.77 -9.67
CA PRO A 150 -5.36 15.80 -9.09
C PRO A 150 -4.58 16.98 -8.51
N LEU A 151 -3.36 16.73 -7.99
CA LEU A 151 -2.51 17.78 -7.42
C LEU A 151 -2.03 18.82 -8.45
N PRO A 152 -1.33 18.46 -9.54
CA PRO A 152 -0.92 19.44 -10.55
C PRO A 152 -2.11 20.11 -11.23
N VAL A 153 -3.24 19.42 -11.38
CA VAL A 153 -4.48 20.03 -11.88
C VAL A 153 -5.01 21.07 -10.89
N SER A 154 -5.07 20.76 -9.60
CA SER A 154 -5.52 21.74 -8.59
C SER A 154 -4.62 22.97 -8.52
N VAL A 155 -3.31 22.78 -8.70
CA VAL A 155 -2.31 23.85 -8.68
C VAL A 155 -2.39 24.69 -9.94
N PHE A 156 -2.65 24.05 -11.08
CA PHE A 156 -2.93 24.74 -12.34
C PHE A 156 -4.20 25.57 -12.22
N ILE A 157 -5.30 25.02 -11.67
CA ILE A 157 -6.55 25.76 -11.45
C ILE A 157 -6.34 26.93 -10.51
N TYR A 158 -5.61 26.75 -9.40
CA TYR A 158 -5.29 27.83 -8.48
C TYR A 158 -4.45 28.92 -9.15
N PHE A 159 -3.43 28.53 -9.93
CA PHE A 159 -2.58 29.45 -10.67
C PHE A 159 -3.37 30.27 -11.69
N VAL A 160 -4.24 29.60 -12.47
CA VAL A 160 -5.16 30.24 -13.39
C VAL A 160 -6.05 31.24 -12.64
N ALA A 161 -6.60 30.85 -11.50
CA ALA A 161 -7.47 31.73 -10.73
C ALA A 161 -6.75 32.96 -10.16
N VAL A 162 -5.49 32.84 -9.74
CA VAL A 162 -4.66 33.99 -9.31
C VAL A 162 -4.31 34.93 -10.46
N ILE A 163 -4.15 34.40 -11.69
CA ILE A 163 -3.93 35.24 -12.88
C ILE A 163 -5.18 36.06 -13.22
N PHE A 164 -6.35 35.42 -13.16
CA PHE A 164 -7.60 36.05 -13.57
C PHE A 164 -8.21 36.98 -12.50
N ASP A 165 -7.91 36.75 -11.22
CA ASP A 165 -8.33 37.59 -10.12
C ASP A 165 -7.12 37.96 -9.25
N PRO A 166 -6.29 38.91 -9.71
CA PRO A 166 -5.07 39.25 -9.02
C PRO A 166 -5.41 39.87 -7.66
N PRO A 167 -4.90 39.31 -6.56
CA PRO A 167 -5.13 39.92 -5.25
C PRO A 167 -4.55 41.33 -5.28
N SER A 168 -5.25 42.29 -4.65
CA SER A 168 -4.83 43.69 -4.48
C SER A 168 -3.54 43.87 -3.66
N MET A 169 -2.85 42.77 -3.36
CA MET A 169 -1.68 42.68 -2.50
C MET A 169 -0.41 43.11 -3.22
N THR A 170 0.49 43.78 -2.48
CA THR A 170 1.80 44.27 -2.90
C THR A 170 2.87 43.19 -3.10
N VAL A 171 2.52 41.91 -2.93
CA VAL A 171 3.47 40.79 -3.04
C VAL A 171 3.74 40.50 -4.52
N PRO A 172 5.00 40.43 -4.96
CA PRO A 172 5.32 40.12 -6.35
C PRO A 172 4.74 38.76 -6.77
N TYR A 173 4.11 38.68 -7.95
CA TYR A 173 3.54 37.44 -8.51
C TYR A 173 4.52 36.25 -8.45
N PHE A 174 5.81 36.52 -8.68
CA PHE A 174 6.86 35.51 -8.60
C PHE A 174 6.97 34.83 -7.23
N VAL A 175 6.80 35.60 -6.14
CA VAL A 175 6.87 35.07 -4.77
C VAL A 175 5.67 34.18 -4.48
N MET A 176 4.46 34.59 -4.90
CA MET A 176 3.26 33.76 -4.79
C MET A 176 3.39 32.47 -5.60
N PHE A 177 3.90 32.55 -6.83
CA PHE A 177 4.17 31.38 -7.67
C PHE A 177 5.13 30.40 -6.99
N LEU A 178 6.27 30.90 -6.50
CA LEU A 178 7.26 30.08 -5.81
C LEU A 178 6.68 29.40 -4.56
N ARG A 179 5.90 30.13 -3.75
CA ARG A 179 5.20 29.59 -2.58
C ARG A 179 4.24 28.47 -2.98
N ASN A 180 3.43 28.66 -4.01
CA ASN A 180 2.48 27.65 -4.49
C ASN A 180 3.20 26.41 -5.02
N CYS A 181 4.30 26.57 -5.75
CA CYS A 181 5.14 25.45 -6.17
C CYS A 181 5.67 24.66 -4.98
N LEU A 182 6.17 25.33 -3.93
CA LEU A 182 6.66 24.66 -2.72
C LEU A 182 5.55 23.91 -1.96
N VAL A 183 4.36 24.52 -1.83
CA VAL A 183 3.19 23.85 -1.23
C VAL A 183 2.77 22.63 -2.05
N THR A 184 2.81 22.74 -3.38
CA THR A 184 2.52 21.61 -4.28
C THR A 184 3.50 20.47 -4.08
N VAL A 185 4.80 20.78 -4.08
CA VAL A 185 5.86 19.80 -3.86
C VAL A 185 5.67 19.15 -2.49
N PHE A 186 5.35 19.93 -1.45
CA PHE A 186 5.05 19.41 -0.12
C PHE A 186 3.87 18.43 -0.11
N SER A 187 2.74 18.81 -0.69
CA SER A 187 1.55 17.95 -0.80
C SER A 187 1.83 16.67 -1.60
N CYS A 188 2.60 16.77 -2.70
CA CYS A 188 3.06 15.62 -3.47
C CYS A 188 3.94 14.69 -2.62
N CYS A 189 4.89 15.25 -1.86
CA CYS A 189 5.76 14.49 -0.96
C CYS A 189 4.94 13.76 0.10
N PHE A 190 3.93 14.42 0.67
CA PHE A 190 3.02 13.82 1.64
C PHE A 190 2.16 12.69 1.02
N LEU A 191 1.62 12.88 -0.19
CA LEU A 191 0.86 11.83 -0.88
C LEU A 191 1.67 10.60 -1.25
N LEU A 192 2.99 10.70 -1.34
CA LEU A 192 3.83 9.53 -1.56
C LEU A 192 3.81 8.55 -0.37
N MET A 193 3.34 8.95 0.82
CA MET A 193 3.27 8.11 2.02
C MET A 193 2.19 7.01 1.95
N PRO A 194 0.92 7.29 1.62
CA PRO A 194 -0.05 6.23 1.36
C PRO A 194 0.30 5.45 0.08
N LEU A 195 0.87 6.12 -0.94
CA LEU A 195 1.24 5.47 -2.20
C LEU A 195 2.40 4.47 -2.07
N LYS A 196 3.41 4.76 -1.24
CA LYS A 196 4.51 3.82 -0.98
C LYS A 196 4.01 2.56 -0.26
N PHE A 197 3.04 2.70 0.64
CA PHE A 197 2.39 1.57 1.30
C PHE A 197 1.58 0.75 0.29
N PHE A 198 0.75 1.42 -0.51
CA PHE A 198 0.00 0.78 -1.59
C PHE A 198 0.90 -0.01 -2.53
N LEU A 199 2.02 0.57 -2.96
CA LEU A 199 2.99 -0.12 -3.81
C LEU A 199 3.51 -1.40 -3.15
N ALA A 200 3.94 -1.32 -1.89
CA ALA A 200 4.48 -2.46 -1.17
C ALA A 200 3.44 -3.59 -1.03
N CYS A 201 2.21 -3.26 -0.61
CA CYS A 201 1.10 -4.20 -0.55
C CYS A 201 0.79 -4.82 -1.92
N HIS A 202 0.80 -4.02 -2.98
CA HIS A 202 0.53 -4.49 -4.34
C HIS A 202 1.60 -5.48 -4.81
N LEU A 203 2.89 -5.15 -4.63
CA LEU A 203 4.00 -6.04 -4.99
C LEU A 203 3.98 -7.34 -4.19
N LEU A 204 3.67 -7.26 -2.89
CA LEU A 204 3.51 -8.43 -2.03
C LEU A 204 2.32 -9.28 -2.50
N GLY A 205 1.22 -8.63 -2.87
CA GLY A 205 0.07 -9.26 -3.48
C GLY A 205 0.43 -10.02 -4.76
N VAL A 206 1.29 -9.48 -5.63
CA VAL A 206 1.72 -10.18 -6.86
C VAL A 206 2.53 -11.44 -6.52
N CYS A 207 3.34 -11.38 -5.47
CA CYS A 207 4.06 -12.56 -4.96
C CYS A 207 3.08 -13.61 -4.42
N LEU A 208 2.07 -13.20 -3.67
CA LEU A 208 1.01 -14.08 -3.17
C LEU A 208 0.21 -14.73 -4.29
N ASP A 209 -0.15 -13.99 -5.35
CA ASP A 209 -0.87 -14.56 -6.50
C ASP A 209 -0.05 -15.65 -7.17
N THR A 210 1.26 -15.47 -7.28
CA THR A 210 2.16 -16.48 -7.87
C THR A 210 2.30 -17.70 -6.97
N TYR A 211 2.39 -17.50 -5.67
CA TYR A 211 2.41 -18.58 -4.69
C TYR A 211 1.09 -19.38 -4.73
N THR A 212 -0.04 -18.68 -4.72
CA THR A 212 -1.39 -19.24 -4.85
C THR A 212 -1.53 -20.05 -6.15
N ALA A 213 -1.02 -19.54 -7.27
CA ALA A 213 -1.01 -20.27 -8.54
C ALA A 213 -0.11 -21.52 -8.51
N ALA A 214 1.03 -21.46 -7.81
CA ALA A 214 1.90 -22.61 -7.62
C ALA A 214 1.22 -23.70 -6.77
N LEU A 215 0.58 -23.31 -5.66
CA LEU A 215 -0.20 -24.21 -4.80
C LEU A 215 -1.35 -24.85 -5.57
N LYS A 216 -2.09 -24.05 -6.36
CA LYS A 216 -3.18 -24.58 -7.19
C LYS A 216 -2.67 -25.62 -8.20
N ASN A 217 -1.60 -25.31 -8.92
CA ASN A 217 -0.99 -26.26 -9.86
C ASN A 217 -0.55 -27.56 -9.15
N MET A 218 -0.09 -27.49 -7.90
CA MET A 218 0.23 -28.69 -7.11
C MET A 218 -1.00 -29.49 -6.71
N SER A 219 -2.09 -28.83 -6.33
CA SER A 219 -3.37 -29.49 -6.03
C SER A 219 -3.95 -30.16 -7.28
N ASP A 220 -3.93 -29.46 -8.42
CA ASP A 220 -4.39 -29.99 -9.70
C ASP A 220 -3.56 -31.21 -10.14
N ALA A 221 -2.22 -31.15 -9.97
CA ALA A 221 -1.34 -32.28 -10.27
C ALA A 221 -1.59 -33.49 -9.36
N ALA A 222 -1.88 -33.26 -8.07
CA ALA A 222 -2.23 -34.33 -7.13
C ALA A 222 -3.55 -35.01 -7.52
N ASN A 223 -4.58 -34.24 -7.89
CA ASN A 223 -5.87 -34.77 -8.34
C ASN A 223 -5.73 -35.60 -9.61
N ASN A 224 -5.00 -35.10 -10.61
CA ASN A 224 -4.77 -35.82 -11.87
C ASN A 224 -4.03 -37.15 -11.63
N GLN A 225 -3.05 -37.14 -10.72
CA GLN A 225 -2.32 -38.35 -10.36
C GLN A 225 -3.21 -39.38 -9.64
N GLU A 226 -4.17 -38.92 -8.85
CA GLU A 226 -5.16 -39.79 -8.22
C GLU A 226 -6.06 -40.45 -9.27
N GLU A 227 -6.63 -39.67 -10.18
CA GLU A 227 -7.47 -40.18 -11.27
C GLU A 227 -6.72 -41.20 -12.13
N GLU A 228 -5.47 -40.90 -12.49
CA GLU A 228 -4.62 -41.82 -13.26
C GLU A 228 -4.33 -43.10 -12.47
N THR A 229 -4.05 -43.00 -11.17
CA THR A 229 -3.83 -44.16 -10.31
C THR A 229 -5.09 -45.02 -10.18
N GLN A 230 -6.28 -44.40 -10.11
CA GLN A 230 -7.56 -45.11 -10.09
C GLN A 230 -7.84 -45.80 -11.44
N ARG A 231 -7.63 -45.10 -12.56
CA ARG A 231 -7.74 -45.69 -13.92
C ARG A 231 -6.79 -46.86 -14.11
N ILE A 232 -5.53 -46.74 -13.68
CA ILE A 232 -4.56 -47.83 -13.75
C ILE A 232 -4.97 -49.01 -12.87
N LYS A 233 -5.53 -48.80 -11.68
CA LYS A 233 -6.05 -49.90 -10.85
C LYS A 233 -7.21 -50.62 -11.54
N LEU A 234 -8.09 -49.88 -12.21
CA LEU A 234 -9.25 -50.42 -12.94
C LEU A 234 -8.80 -51.20 -14.18
N MET A 235 -7.85 -50.67 -14.95
CA MET A 235 -7.20 -51.39 -16.06
C MET A 235 -6.43 -52.61 -15.57
N ARG A 236 -5.73 -52.54 -14.42
CA ARG A 236 -5.05 -53.71 -13.83
C ARG A 236 -6.00 -54.77 -13.32
N GLN A 237 -7.19 -54.41 -12.85
CA GLN A 237 -8.25 -55.39 -12.56
C GLN A 237 -8.71 -56.09 -13.84
N GLN A 238 -8.67 -55.40 -14.98
CA GLN A 238 -8.97 -55.97 -16.29
C GLN A 238 -7.78 -56.75 -16.90
N GLU A 239 -6.53 -56.34 -16.63
CA GLU A 239 -5.30 -56.86 -17.24
C GLU A 239 -4.50 -57.84 -16.37
N ALA A 240 -5.02 -58.24 -15.19
CA ALA A 240 -4.40 -59.20 -14.27
C ALA A 240 -4.05 -60.59 -14.88
N GLN A 241 -4.17 -60.78 -16.20
CA GLN A 241 -3.76 -61.96 -16.96
C GLN A 241 -2.40 -61.84 -17.67
N LYS A 242 -1.72 -60.69 -17.76
CA LYS A 242 -0.40 -60.62 -18.40
C LYS A 242 0.65 -59.95 -17.52
N LEU A 243 1.66 -60.74 -17.15
CA LEU A 243 2.73 -60.37 -16.25
C LEU A 243 3.76 -59.44 -16.95
N THR A 244 4.27 -58.48 -16.17
CA THR A 244 5.41 -57.54 -16.35
C THR A 244 5.12 -56.14 -16.91
N PRO A 245 5.93 -55.10 -16.53
CA PRO A 245 6.99 -55.04 -15.50
C PRO A 245 6.70 -54.01 -14.38
N MET A 246 6.96 -54.38 -13.13
CA MET A 246 6.75 -53.55 -11.92
C MET A 246 7.89 -52.58 -11.58
N MET A 247 9.10 -52.72 -12.17
CA MET A 247 10.28 -51.96 -11.74
C MET A 247 10.32 -50.52 -12.28
N THR A 248 10.00 -50.31 -13.57
CA THR A 248 10.00 -48.98 -14.20
C THR A 248 8.99 -48.04 -13.55
N GLN A 249 7.85 -48.55 -13.08
CA GLN A 249 6.81 -47.72 -12.47
C GLN A 249 7.17 -47.24 -11.06
N ARG A 250 7.92 -48.03 -10.28
CA ARG A 250 8.43 -47.60 -8.96
C ARG A 250 9.48 -46.51 -9.09
N GLU A 251 10.32 -46.56 -10.12
CA GLU A 251 11.30 -45.51 -10.38
C GLU A 251 10.66 -44.19 -10.81
N ILE A 252 9.65 -44.25 -11.69
CA ILE A 252 8.88 -43.07 -12.10
C ILE A 252 8.19 -42.46 -10.86
N GLN A 253 7.51 -43.27 -10.03
CA GLN A 253 6.88 -42.77 -8.80
C GLN A 253 7.87 -42.12 -7.83
N ARG A 254 9.08 -42.71 -7.66
CA ARG A 254 10.12 -42.11 -6.80
C ARG A 254 10.61 -40.77 -7.34
N LYS A 255 10.81 -40.65 -8.66
CA LYS A 255 11.23 -39.39 -9.29
C LYS A 255 10.18 -38.31 -9.11
N THR A 256 8.91 -38.61 -9.40
CA THR A 256 7.80 -37.65 -9.23
C THR A 256 7.66 -37.22 -7.77
N GLN A 257 7.78 -38.15 -6.82
CA GLN A 257 7.73 -37.82 -5.38
C GLN A 257 8.88 -36.89 -4.95
N LEU A 258 10.09 -37.16 -5.42
CA LEU A 258 11.26 -36.33 -5.10
C LEU A 258 11.11 -34.91 -5.66
N GLU A 259 10.50 -34.78 -6.85
CA GLU A 259 10.21 -33.48 -7.47
C GLU A 259 9.15 -32.71 -6.68
N VAL A 260 8.07 -33.36 -6.26
CA VAL A 260 7.03 -32.76 -5.40
C VAL A 260 7.64 -32.29 -4.09
N GLN A 261 8.45 -33.11 -3.41
CA GLN A 261 9.10 -32.73 -2.15
C GLN A 261 10.01 -31.50 -2.32
N ARG A 262 10.82 -31.45 -3.38
CA ARG A 262 11.66 -30.27 -3.69
C ARG A 262 10.82 -29.04 -3.99
N MET A 263 9.64 -29.20 -4.60
CA MET A 263 8.73 -28.10 -4.89
C MET A 263 8.10 -27.57 -3.59
N VAL A 264 7.63 -28.45 -2.71
CA VAL A 264 7.10 -28.07 -1.38
C VAL A 264 8.15 -27.31 -0.59
N GLN A 265 9.36 -27.83 -0.46
CA GLN A 265 10.44 -27.15 0.28
C GLN A 265 10.74 -25.74 -0.25
N ARG A 266 10.73 -25.56 -1.58
CA ARG A 266 10.90 -24.24 -2.20
C ARG A 266 9.75 -23.32 -1.85
N LEU A 267 8.51 -23.82 -1.90
CA LEU A 267 7.33 -23.06 -1.54
C LEU A 267 7.31 -22.68 -0.05
N THR A 268 7.77 -23.57 0.85
CA THR A 268 7.95 -23.25 2.27
C THR A 268 8.91 -22.08 2.44
N SER A 269 10.08 -22.17 1.78
CA SER A 269 11.09 -21.13 1.87
C SER A 269 10.60 -19.80 1.29
N PHE A 270 9.84 -19.85 0.20
CA PHE A 270 9.25 -18.66 -0.41
C PHE A 270 8.21 -18.02 0.49
N GLN A 271 7.32 -18.81 1.10
CA GLN A 271 6.32 -18.32 2.03
C GLN A 271 6.96 -17.70 3.28
N SER A 272 7.99 -18.34 3.86
CA SER A 272 8.68 -17.77 5.03
C SER A 272 9.24 -16.38 4.75
N ARG A 273 9.83 -16.18 3.56
CA ARG A 273 10.34 -14.86 3.12
C ARG A 273 9.21 -13.86 2.85
N LEU A 274 8.07 -14.34 2.36
CA LEU A 274 6.89 -13.53 2.11
C LEU A 274 6.27 -13.03 3.43
N SER A 275 6.14 -13.92 4.42
CA SER A 275 5.69 -13.61 5.79
C SER A 275 6.68 -12.64 6.48
N ASP A 276 7.98 -12.83 6.31
CA ASP A 276 9.00 -11.89 6.80
C ASP A 276 8.83 -10.50 6.18
N CYS A 277 8.64 -10.41 4.86
CA CYS A 277 8.39 -9.15 4.16
C CYS A 277 7.09 -8.48 4.64
N LEU A 278 6.05 -9.26 4.89
CA LEU A 278 4.77 -8.80 5.39
C LEU A 278 4.91 -8.20 6.80
N THR A 279 5.58 -8.94 7.69
CA THR A 279 5.86 -8.52 9.07
C THR A 279 6.70 -7.25 9.08
N LEU A 280 7.72 -7.17 8.22
CA LEU A 280 8.55 -5.97 8.08
C LEU A 280 7.76 -4.77 7.56
N LEU A 281 6.84 -4.97 6.62
CA LEU A 281 5.97 -3.91 6.12
C LEU A 281 5.09 -3.37 7.26
N MET A 282 4.45 -4.26 8.01
CA MET A 282 3.59 -3.91 9.15
C MET A 282 4.38 -3.34 10.33
N ALA A 283 5.67 -3.63 10.48
CA ALA A 283 6.52 -3.00 11.50
C ALA A 283 7.10 -1.63 11.07
N ALA A 284 7.25 -1.41 9.76
CA ALA A 284 7.91 -0.21 9.23
C ALA A 284 6.99 1.00 9.11
N MET A 285 5.73 0.76 8.76
CA MET A 285 4.79 1.78 8.30
C MET A 285 3.80 2.35 9.34
N PRO A 286 3.54 1.77 10.52
CA PRO A 286 2.50 2.27 11.42
C PRO A 286 2.67 3.73 11.84
N SER A 287 3.89 4.14 12.19
CA SER A 287 4.16 5.50 12.65
C SER A 287 3.86 6.56 11.60
N GLU A 288 4.01 6.24 10.31
CA GLU A 288 3.75 7.18 9.22
C GLU A 288 2.28 7.13 8.80
N LEU A 289 1.72 5.92 8.67
CA LEU A 289 0.34 5.73 8.27
C LEU A 289 -0.63 6.26 9.31
N LEU A 290 -0.34 6.12 10.61
CA LEU A 290 -1.23 6.60 11.65
C LEU A 290 -1.38 8.13 11.61
N VAL A 291 -0.28 8.86 11.44
CA VAL A 291 -0.33 10.33 11.31
C VAL A 291 -0.96 10.74 9.98
N THR A 292 -0.70 10.00 8.90
CA THR A 292 -1.35 10.22 7.59
C THR A 292 -2.86 10.01 7.66
N LEU A 293 -3.32 8.96 8.35
CA LEU A 293 -4.74 8.67 8.56
C LEU A 293 -5.39 9.74 9.44
N LEU A 294 -4.73 10.14 10.53
CA LEU A 294 -5.21 11.22 11.40
C LEU A 294 -5.39 12.52 10.60
N PHE A 295 -4.42 12.87 9.76
CA PHE A 295 -4.55 13.98 8.82
C PHE A 295 -5.78 13.83 7.91
N GLY A 296 -5.97 12.65 7.32
CA GLY A 296 -7.10 12.36 6.45
C GLY A 296 -8.45 12.51 7.17
N VAL A 297 -8.55 12.02 8.40
CA VAL A 297 -9.76 12.14 9.24
C VAL A 297 -10.06 13.60 9.59
N VAL A 298 -9.09 14.36 10.09
CA VAL A 298 -9.29 15.78 10.45
C VAL A 298 -9.65 16.60 9.21
N THR A 299 -9.02 16.30 8.07
CA THR A 299 -9.35 16.96 6.80
C THR A 299 -10.76 16.58 6.32
N MET A 300 -11.21 15.33 6.49
CA MET A 300 -12.59 14.95 6.17
C MET A 300 -13.61 15.70 7.03
N VAL A 301 -13.37 15.83 8.34
CA VAL A 301 -14.24 16.64 9.22
C VAL A 301 -14.30 18.09 8.73
N THR A 302 -13.14 18.68 8.43
CA THR A 302 -13.05 20.06 7.92
C THR A 302 -13.80 20.23 6.60
N LEU A 303 -13.65 19.27 5.67
CA LEU A 303 -14.36 19.25 4.39
C LEU A 303 -15.87 19.17 4.57
N CYS A 304 -16.37 18.35 5.49
CA CYS A 304 -17.80 18.23 5.72
C CYS A 304 -18.39 19.55 6.25
N VAL A 305 -17.71 20.22 7.18
CA VAL A 305 -18.16 21.54 7.66
C VAL A 305 -18.12 22.58 6.53
N LEU A 306 -17.04 22.61 5.73
CA LEU A 306 -16.95 23.50 4.57
C LEU A 306 -18.03 23.21 3.51
N LEU A 307 -18.36 21.93 3.30
CA LEU A 307 -19.41 21.53 2.38
C LEU A 307 -20.78 22.02 2.86
N VAL A 308 -21.07 21.90 4.16
CA VAL A 308 -22.28 22.47 4.76
C VAL A 308 -22.35 23.98 4.55
N SER A 309 -21.28 24.71 4.87
CA SER A 309 -21.23 26.16 4.64
C SER A 309 -21.39 26.53 3.16
N SER A 310 -20.87 25.70 2.25
CA SER A 310 -21.00 25.89 0.80
C SER A 310 -22.41 25.66 0.26
N LEU A 311 -23.19 24.79 0.90
CA LEU A 311 -24.58 24.58 0.50
C LEU A 311 -25.45 25.79 0.87
N LEU A 312 -25.04 26.54 1.90
CA LEU A 312 -25.73 27.74 2.37
C LEU A 312 -25.28 29.01 1.61
N THR A 313 -24.10 29.00 0.98
CA THR A 313 -23.53 30.19 0.32
C THR A 313 -22.90 29.84 -1.03
N SER A 314 -23.19 30.62 -2.09
CA SER A 314 -22.56 30.43 -3.40
C SER A 314 -21.05 30.69 -3.32
N LEU A 315 -20.25 29.61 -3.26
CA LEU A 315 -18.80 29.71 -3.15
C LEU A 315 -18.14 30.13 -4.48
N PRO A 316 -17.05 30.93 -4.43
CA PRO A 316 -16.26 31.23 -5.60
C PRO A 316 -15.54 29.97 -6.12
N LEU A 317 -15.27 29.94 -7.43
CA LEU A 317 -14.65 28.81 -8.14
C LEU A 317 -13.34 28.34 -7.50
N GLN A 318 -12.55 29.27 -6.94
CA GLN A 318 -11.30 28.99 -6.23
C GLN A 318 -11.52 28.06 -5.02
N LEU A 319 -12.56 28.34 -4.22
CA LEU A 319 -12.88 27.59 -3.01
C LEU A 319 -13.44 26.21 -3.36
N GLN A 320 -14.22 26.13 -4.45
CA GLN A 320 -14.68 24.85 -5.00
C GLN A 320 -13.52 23.97 -5.44
N ALA A 321 -12.55 24.52 -6.20
CA ALA A 321 -11.37 23.78 -6.63
C ALA A 321 -10.51 23.29 -5.45
N GLY A 322 -10.36 24.11 -4.41
CA GLY A 322 -9.71 23.72 -3.16
C GLY A 322 -10.43 22.58 -2.44
N LEU A 323 -11.77 22.62 -2.37
CA LEU A 323 -12.60 21.58 -1.78
C LEU A 323 -12.42 20.24 -2.51
N TRP A 324 -12.41 20.26 -3.85
CA TRP A 324 -12.16 19.07 -4.67
C TRP A 324 -10.76 18.50 -4.42
N ALA A 325 -9.73 19.34 -4.42
CA ALA A 325 -8.35 18.91 -4.18
C ALA A 325 -8.19 18.28 -2.79
N ALA A 326 -8.76 18.91 -1.76
CA ALA A 326 -8.75 18.39 -0.41
C ALA A 326 -9.59 17.10 -0.29
N GLY A 327 -10.71 16.97 -1.01
CA GLY A 327 -11.50 15.74 -1.10
C GLY A 327 -10.76 14.57 -1.75
N CYS A 328 -9.99 14.83 -2.81
CA CYS A 328 -9.09 13.83 -3.38
C CYS A 328 -8.00 13.43 -2.39
N LEU A 329 -7.41 14.41 -1.68
CA LEU A 329 -6.36 14.18 -0.70
C LEU A 329 -6.83 13.31 0.47
N THR A 330 -8.02 13.57 1.01
CA THR A 330 -8.62 12.76 2.08
C THR A 330 -8.92 11.35 1.62
N THR A 331 -9.49 11.23 0.42
CA THR A 331 -9.78 9.92 -0.16
C THR A 331 -8.50 9.11 -0.32
N ILE A 332 -7.41 9.72 -0.84
CA ILE A 332 -6.14 9.03 -1.02
C ILE A 332 -5.51 8.63 0.33
N THR A 333 -5.55 9.50 1.32
CA THR A 333 -4.90 9.26 2.62
C THR A 333 -5.63 8.22 3.47
N VAL A 334 -6.96 8.12 3.38
CA VAL A 334 -7.77 7.18 4.17
C VAL A 334 -8.10 5.90 3.40
N LEU A 335 -8.62 6.01 2.18
CA LEU A 335 -9.16 4.87 1.44
C LEU A 335 -8.06 3.96 0.90
N VAL A 336 -6.98 4.53 0.35
CA VAL A 336 -5.91 3.76 -0.32
C VAL A 336 -5.21 2.77 0.59
N PRO A 337 -4.74 3.14 1.81
CA PRO A 337 -4.11 2.15 2.69
C PRO A 337 -5.09 1.09 3.17
N CYS A 338 -6.36 1.44 3.41
CA CYS A 338 -7.40 0.49 3.78
C CYS A 338 -7.68 -0.51 2.65
N GLU A 339 -7.79 -0.03 1.41
CA GLU A 339 -8.06 -0.85 0.24
C GLU A 339 -6.86 -1.72 -0.15
N ALA A 340 -5.64 -1.17 -0.08
CA ALA A 340 -4.41 -1.93 -0.28
C ALA A 340 -4.32 -3.13 0.68
N THR A 341 -4.66 -2.90 1.94
CA THR A 341 -4.66 -3.93 2.97
C THR A 341 -5.79 -4.92 2.75
N GLN A 342 -7.00 -4.47 2.43
CA GLN A 342 -8.13 -5.36 2.13
C GLN A 342 -7.82 -6.31 0.97
N LEU A 343 -7.21 -5.80 -0.10
CA LEU A 343 -6.78 -6.61 -1.24
C LEU A 343 -5.72 -7.63 -0.84
N LEU A 344 -4.80 -7.25 0.06
CA LEU A 344 -3.78 -8.16 0.57
C LEU A 344 -4.38 -9.27 1.44
N VAL A 345 -5.31 -8.92 2.34
CA VAL A 345 -6.08 -9.86 3.18
C VAL A 345 -6.82 -10.87 2.29
N GLN A 346 -7.56 -10.41 1.28
CA GLN A 346 -8.28 -11.30 0.36
C GLN A 346 -7.37 -12.28 -0.37
N ARG A 347 -6.14 -11.88 -0.72
CA ARG A 347 -5.16 -12.77 -1.35
C ARG A 347 -4.61 -13.81 -0.36
N LEU A 348 -4.36 -13.40 0.89
CA LEU A 348 -3.93 -14.30 1.95
C LEU A 348 -5.03 -15.31 2.34
N GLU A 349 -6.28 -14.88 2.41
CA GLU A 349 -7.43 -15.77 2.67
C GLU A 349 -7.51 -16.86 1.59
N LYS A 350 -7.47 -16.47 0.30
CA LYS A 350 -7.45 -17.44 -0.81
C LYS A 350 -6.28 -18.41 -0.71
N CYS A 351 -5.11 -17.90 -0.32
CA CYS A 351 -3.92 -18.72 -0.13
C CYS A 351 -4.10 -19.73 1.02
N ARG A 352 -4.62 -19.29 2.18
CA ARG A 352 -4.91 -20.15 3.33
C ARG A 352 -5.94 -21.22 2.97
N ASP A 353 -7.01 -20.84 2.27
CA ASP A 353 -8.07 -21.76 1.89
C ASP A 353 -7.56 -22.84 0.92
N LEU A 354 -6.67 -22.50 -0.02
CA LEU A 354 -5.96 -23.48 -0.85
C LEU A 354 -5.04 -24.39 -0.05
N LEU A 355 -4.29 -23.85 0.92
CA LEU A 355 -3.44 -24.66 1.80
C LEU A 355 -4.26 -25.65 2.61
N MET A 356 -5.40 -25.23 3.19
CA MET A 356 -6.31 -26.11 3.90
C MET A 356 -6.91 -27.20 2.99
N MET A 357 -7.24 -26.87 1.73
CA MET A 357 -7.69 -27.87 0.76
C MET A 357 -6.59 -28.89 0.44
N LEU A 358 -5.36 -28.41 0.17
CA LEU A 358 -4.19 -29.26 -0.06
C LEU A 358 -3.88 -30.17 1.13
N GLU A 359 -3.95 -29.63 2.34
CA GLU A 359 -3.74 -30.38 3.57
C GLU A 359 -4.76 -31.52 3.70
N ARG A 360 -6.05 -31.23 3.52
CA ARG A 360 -7.12 -32.24 3.55
C ARG A 360 -6.94 -33.31 2.49
N GLN A 361 -6.60 -32.92 1.26
CA GLN A 361 -6.34 -33.86 0.17
C GLN A 361 -5.15 -34.76 0.46
N GLN A 362 -4.06 -34.20 0.98
CA GLN A 362 -2.87 -34.97 1.29
C GLN A 362 -3.02 -35.83 2.54
N MET A 363 -3.77 -35.41 3.56
CA MET A 363 -4.13 -36.29 4.68
C MET A 363 -4.83 -37.56 4.17
N MET A 364 -5.81 -37.42 3.27
CA MET A 364 -6.52 -38.59 2.73
C MET A 364 -5.62 -39.53 1.89
N MET A 365 -4.62 -39.00 1.19
CA MET A 365 -3.79 -39.80 0.26
C MET A 365 -2.45 -40.31 0.83
N LEU A 366 -1.82 -39.53 1.72
CA LEU A 366 -0.39 -39.68 2.05
C LEU A 366 -0.09 -39.98 3.52
N GLU A 367 -1.10 -40.05 4.39
CA GLU A 367 -0.91 -40.30 5.84
C GLU A 367 -0.11 -41.57 6.13
N ARG A 368 -0.18 -42.59 5.26
CA ARG A 368 0.64 -43.82 5.37
C ARG A 368 2.03 -43.75 4.72
N ARG A 369 2.32 -42.78 3.84
CA ARG A 369 3.56 -42.77 3.04
C ARG A 369 4.54 -41.67 3.38
N GLN A 370 4.10 -40.44 3.69
CA GLN A 370 5.01 -39.31 3.95
C GLN A 370 4.41 -38.27 4.91
N PRO A 371 4.54 -38.46 6.24
CA PRO A 371 4.01 -37.50 7.23
C PRO A 371 4.74 -36.15 7.21
N ALA A 372 5.98 -36.10 6.71
CA ALA A 372 6.78 -34.88 6.66
C ALA A 372 6.18 -33.79 5.75
N ILE A 373 5.61 -34.17 4.59
CA ILE A 373 5.03 -33.20 3.64
C ILE A 373 3.74 -32.59 4.19
N VAL A 374 2.88 -33.43 4.79
CA VAL A 374 1.64 -32.96 5.43
C VAL A 374 1.97 -31.98 6.55
N ARG A 375 3.00 -32.29 7.36
CA ARG A 375 3.48 -31.38 8.41
C ARG A 375 3.97 -30.06 7.84
N ASP A 376 4.75 -30.07 6.76
CA ASP A 376 5.23 -28.84 6.13
C ASP A 376 4.06 -27.97 5.63
N ILE A 377 3.04 -28.56 5.00
CA ILE A 377 1.85 -27.84 4.53
C ILE A 377 1.01 -27.30 5.69
N ALA A 378 0.85 -28.07 6.77
CA ALA A 378 0.17 -27.60 7.97
C ALA A 378 0.88 -26.38 8.59
N LEU A 379 2.21 -26.42 8.68
CA LEU A 379 3.02 -25.28 9.13
C LEU A 379 2.88 -24.06 8.21
N MET A 380 2.76 -24.28 6.89
CA MET A 380 2.43 -23.20 5.94
C MET A 380 1.03 -22.61 6.23
N GLY A 381 0.04 -23.46 6.50
CA GLY A 381 -1.31 -23.03 6.86
C GLY A 381 -1.34 -22.17 8.13
N GLU A 382 -0.62 -22.59 9.17
CA GLU A 382 -0.49 -21.84 10.43
C GLU A 382 0.22 -20.50 10.22
N ALA A 383 1.28 -20.46 9.42
CA ALA A 383 1.98 -19.22 9.10
C ALA A 383 1.06 -18.24 8.33
N ALA A 384 0.29 -18.73 7.36
CA ALA A 384 -0.68 -17.91 6.64
C ALA A 384 -1.81 -17.39 7.54
N ALA A 385 -2.26 -18.19 8.51
CA ALA A 385 -3.25 -17.76 9.51
C ALA A 385 -2.69 -16.65 10.41
N ARG A 386 -1.44 -16.79 10.88
CA ARG A 386 -0.77 -15.76 11.66
C ARG A 386 -0.57 -14.47 10.86
N ASP A 387 -0.17 -14.58 9.60
CA ASP A 387 -0.04 -13.42 8.71
C ASP A 387 -1.39 -12.70 8.56
N LEU A 388 -2.50 -13.42 8.44
CA LEU A 388 -3.84 -12.84 8.34
C LEU A 388 -4.24 -12.01 9.59
N GLU A 389 -3.80 -12.42 10.78
CA GLU A 389 -4.04 -11.69 12.03
C GLU A 389 -3.20 -10.40 12.11
N VAL A 390 -1.97 -10.44 11.61
CA VAL A 390 -1.03 -9.30 11.63
C VAL A 390 -1.34 -8.30 10.52
N VAL A 391 -1.85 -8.75 9.36
CA VAL A 391 -2.08 -7.86 8.23
C VAL A 391 -3.11 -6.78 8.56
N GLY A 392 -2.65 -5.55 8.40
CA GLY A 392 -3.48 -4.37 8.58
C GLY A 392 -3.56 -3.89 10.02
N ASP A 393 -2.95 -4.60 10.97
CA ASP A 393 -2.92 -4.15 12.36
C ASP A 393 -1.82 -3.09 12.54
N LEU A 394 -2.23 -1.85 12.78
CA LEU A 394 -1.33 -0.75 13.13
C LEU A 394 -1.17 -0.58 14.65
N GLY A 395 -1.70 -1.52 15.45
CA GLY A 395 -1.77 -1.48 16.90
C GLY A 395 -2.99 -0.70 17.41
N LEU A 396 -3.15 0.56 16.99
CA LEU A 396 -4.30 1.39 17.37
C LEU A 396 -5.51 1.18 16.46
N LEU A 397 -5.28 0.87 15.19
CA LEU A 397 -6.32 0.74 14.17
C LEU A 397 -6.02 -0.44 13.26
N ARG A 398 -7.07 -1.15 12.84
CA ARG A 398 -6.98 -2.13 11.76
C ARG A 398 -7.36 -1.49 10.43
N LEU A 399 -6.48 -1.54 9.44
CA LEU A 399 -6.71 -1.05 8.08
C LEU A 399 -7.66 -1.98 7.33
N ARG A 400 -8.96 -1.73 7.44
CA ARG A 400 -10.02 -2.48 6.75
C ARG A 400 -11.04 -1.52 6.15
N ARG A 401 -11.83 -1.99 5.18
CA ARG A 401 -12.97 -1.22 4.64
C ARG A 401 -13.96 -0.83 5.74
N SER A 402 -14.16 -1.69 6.74
CA SER A 402 -15.00 -1.40 7.91
C SER A 402 -14.54 -0.17 8.69
N THR A 403 -13.23 0.09 8.74
CA THR A 403 -12.67 1.25 9.43
C THR A 403 -12.98 2.53 8.69
N VAL A 404 -12.92 2.52 7.35
CA VAL A 404 -13.33 3.67 6.52
C VAL A 404 -14.81 3.96 6.74
N LEU A 405 -15.66 2.93 6.69
CA LEU A 405 -17.11 3.09 6.94
C LEU A 405 -17.38 3.62 8.34
N ASN A 406 -16.66 3.14 9.36
CA ASN A 406 -16.80 3.62 10.73
C ASN A 406 -16.38 5.10 10.87
N ILE A 407 -15.25 5.48 10.27
CA ILE A 407 -14.79 6.88 10.21
C ILE A 407 -15.84 7.76 9.54
N VAL A 408 -16.29 7.37 8.33
CA VAL A 408 -17.28 8.15 7.57
C VAL A 408 -18.59 8.27 8.33
N SER A 409 -19.10 7.16 8.89
CA SER A 409 -20.32 7.17 9.71
C SER A 409 -20.18 8.09 10.90
N THR A 410 -19.06 8.01 11.63
CA THR A 410 -18.80 8.85 12.81
C THR A 410 -18.76 10.33 12.43
N ILE A 411 -18.06 10.68 11.33
CA ILE A 411 -17.99 12.06 10.83
C ILE A 411 -19.38 12.57 10.46
N ILE A 412 -20.16 11.80 9.71
CA ILE A 412 -21.53 12.17 9.34
C ILE A 412 -22.39 12.40 10.59
N THR A 413 -22.32 11.51 11.59
CA THR A 413 -23.04 11.67 12.85
C THR A 413 -22.67 12.97 13.55
N TYR A 414 -21.37 13.28 13.69
CA TYR A 414 -20.94 14.54 14.30
C TYR A 414 -21.37 15.77 13.51
N VAL A 415 -21.34 15.71 12.18
CA VAL A 415 -21.79 16.81 11.32
C VAL A 415 -23.29 17.05 11.48
N ILE A 416 -24.11 15.99 11.57
CA ILE A 416 -25.54 16.11 11.85
C ILE A 416 -25.77 16.77 13.21
N VAL A 417 -25.04 16.36 14.25
CA VAL A 417 -25.15 16.96 15.57
C VAL A 417 -24.76 18.45 15.54
N ILE A 418 -23.67 18.81 14.87
CA ILE A 418 -23.25 20.22 14.72
C ILE A 418 -24.32 21.02 13.98
N LEU A 419 -24.88 20.48 12.90
CA LEU A 419 -25.96 21.10 12.13
C LEU A 419 -27.20 21.39 12.98
N GLN A 420 -27.58 20.46 13.86
CA GLN A 420 -28.71 20.64 14.79
C GLN A 420 -28.45 21.78 15.78
N PHE A 421 -27.21 21.96 16.24
CA PHE A 421 -26.86 23.08 17.11
C PHE A 421 -26.68 24.41 16.38
N TRP A 422 -26.42 24.38 15.07
CA TRP A 422 -26.18 25.57 14.24
C TRP A 422 -27.44 26.19 13.66
N MET A 423 -28.54 25.45 13.57
CA MET A 423 -29.85 25.98 13.19
C MET A 423 -30.71 26.12 14.44
N PRO A 424 -30.54 27.19 15.25
CA PRO A 424 -31.55 27.53 16.24
C PRO A 424 -32.84 27.91 15.49
N GLU A 425 -33.98 27.39 15.97
CA GLU A 425 -35.33 27.65 15.44
C GLU A 425 -35.65 29.14 15.31
#